data_AF-A0A2H0M3W5-F1
#
_entry.id   AF-A0A2H0M3W5-F1
#
_cell.length_a   1.000
_cell.length_b   1.000
_cell.length_c   1.000
_cell.angle_alpha   90.00
_cell.angle_beta   90.00
_cell.angle_gamma   90.00
#
_symmetry.space_group_name_H-M   'P 1'
#
loop_
_entity.id
_entity.type
_entity.pdbx_description
1 polymer ?
#
loop_
_entity_poly.entity_id
_entity_poly.type
_entity_poly.pdbx_seq_one_letter_code
_entity_poly.pdbx_strand_id
1 'polypeptide(L)'
;MNEDTINPNPEGSNEVGDIDPKYKKLKGPMDLLKDAWNKYIDRMSTLISIQAIQILTVGAAAGTLYGIYKTDINVIVATSISVIIAIIAIIFITWTKIAIVEAVASENEIGVGESFGLGQHKILSFWWVQILSTFFVAGAILLFIIPGIIFGMWFAFAATVMIVEGKKGVGGLNDKQGIRTRSLAWNLRSNYSHRSNQLDNQRYYKFSFLWLF
;
A
#
# COMPACT_ATOMS: atom_id res chain seq x y z
N MET A 1 11.09 69.54 24.93
CA MET A 1 10.25 68.50 24.29
C MET A 1 11.04 67.22 24.45
N ASN A 2 10.52 66.32 25.28
CA ASN A 2 11.14 65.08 25.74
C ASN A 2 11.21 64.03 24.63
N GLU A 3 12.17 63.09 24.76
CA GLU A 3 12.07 61.63 24.53
C GLU A 3 13.51 61.10 24.36
N ASP A 4 14.07 60.50 25.41
CA ASP A 4 13.98 59.07 25.76
C ASP A 4 15.19 58.29 25.25
N THR A 5 16.15 58.14 26.17
CA THR A 5 17.17 57.10 26.17
C THR A 5 16.51 55.74 26.33
N ILE A 6 16.47 54.93 25.26
CA ILE A 6 16.20 53.50 25.38
C ILE A 6 17.30 52.74 24.64
N ASN A 7 18.23 52.24 25.44
CA ASN A 7 19.01 51.06 25.12
C ASN A 7 18.04 49.86 25.06
N PRO A 8 18.13 49.02 24.04
CA PRO A 8 18.30 47.62 24.38
C PRO A 8 19.37 46.99 23.50
N ASN A 9 20.39 46.47 24.18
CA ASN A 9 20.98 45.22 23.80
C ASN A 9 19.86 44.17 23.74
N PRO A 10 19.78 43.37 22.67
CA PRO A 10 19.43 41.99 22.84
C PRO A 10 20.67 41.17 22.50
N GLU A 11 21.26 40.66 23.58
CA GLU A 11 21.67 39.26 23.66
C GLU A 11 20.87 38.42 22.67
N GLY A 12 21.53 38.04 21.58
CA GLY A 12 21.00 37.17 20.54
C GLY A 12 22.10 36.25 20.02
N SER A 13 23.01 35.85 20.91
CA SER A 13 23.92 34.75 20.68
C SER A 13 23.12 33.45 20.58
N ASN A 14 23.34 32.70 19.51
CA ASN A 14 23.11 31.26 19.39
C ASN A 14 21.69 30.80 19.05
N GLU A 15 21.10 31.31 17.96
CA GLU A 15 20.24 30.46 17.14
C GLU A 15 21.06 29.90 15.97
N VAL A 16 21.91 28.91 16.30
CA VAL A 16 22.35 27.94 15.29
C VAL A 16 21.07 27.24 14.85
N GLY A 17 20.54 27.70 13.72
CA GLY A 17 19.31 27.22 13.12
C GLY A 17 19.26 25.70 13.19
N ASP A 18 18.27 25.22 13.94
CA ASP A 18 17.89 23.82 14.06
C ASP A 18 17.82 23.24 12.64
N ILE A 19 18.71 22.29 12.39
CA ILE A 19 18.89 21.68 11.08
C ILE A 19 17.60 20.91 10.82
N ASP A 20 16.77 21.41 9.89
CA ASP A 20 15.45 20.88 9.54
C ASP A 20 15.41 19.34 9.69
N PRO A 21 14.60 18.79 10.63
CA PRO A 21 14.59 17.36 10.99
C PRO A 21 14.16 16.43 9.83
N LYS A 22 13.91 17.01 8.66
CA LYS A 22 13.47 16.37 7.42
C LYS A 22 14.53 15.52 6.74
N TYR A 23 15.81 15.67 7.08
CA TYR A 23 16.86 14.74 6.65
C TYR A 23 16.98 13.58 7.65
N LYS A 24 15.84 12.98 7.97
CA LYS A 24 15.74 11.76 8.77
C LYS A 24 16.46 10.67 7.97
N LYS A 25 17.66 10.32 8.43
CA LYS A 25 18.49 9.20 7.97
C LYS A 25 17.56 8.06 7.53
N LEU A 26 17.64 7.62 6.27
CA LEU A 26 16.84 6.50 5.75
C LEU A 26 16.88 5.39 6.81
N LYS A 27 15.71 5.02 7.33
CA LYS A 27 15.60 3.99 8.36
C LYS A 27 16.41 2.79 7.90
N GLY A 28 17.24 2.26 8.78
CA GLY A 28 18.07 1.11 8.43
C GLY A 28 17.17 -0.05 7.98
N PRO A 29 17.66 -1.00 7.16
CA PRO A 29 16.87 -2.15 6.74
C PRO A 29 16.30 -2.92 7.96
N MET A 30 17.02 -2.93 9.08
CA MET A 30 16.57 -3.52 10.33
C MET A 30 15.45 -2.71 11.02
N ASP A 31 15.48 -1.38 10.93
CA ASP A 31 14.44 -0.51 11.50
C ASP A 31 13.14 -0.66 10.71
N LEU A 32 13.22 -0.78 9.38
CA LEU A 32 12.08 -1.07 8.52
C LEU A 32 11.45 -2.43 8.85
N LEU A 33 12.28 -3.45 9.09
CA LEU A 33 11.81 -4.77 9.51
C LEU A 33 11.12 -4.73 10.88
N LYS A 34 11.68 -4.01 11.85
CA LYS A 34 11.07 -3.81 13.17
C LYS A 34 9.74 -3.07 13.08
N ASP A 35 9.67 -2.01 12.27
CA ASP A 35 8.43 -1.28 12.07
C ASP A 35 7.35 -2.16 11.42
N ALA A 36 7.72 -2.92 10.38
CA ALA A 36 6.81 -3.86 9.72
C ALA A 36 6.34 -4.97 10.67
N TRP A 37 7.25 -5.47 11.52
CA TRP A 37 6.96 -6.50 12.52
C TRP A 37 6.02 -6.00 13.62
N ASN A 38 6.27 -4.81 14.16
CA ASN A 38 5.38 -4.20 15.15
C ASN A 38 3.99 -3.95 14.57
N LYS A 39 3.92 -3.45 13.32
CA LYS A 39 2.64 -3.27 12.62
C LYS A 39 1.91 -4.60 12.40
N TYR A 40 2.65 -5.70 12.15
CA TYR A 40 2.07 -7.04 12.03
C TYR A 40 1.49 -7.53 13.36
N ILE A 41 2.23 -7.36 14.47
CA ILE A 41 1.78 -7.78 15.81
C ILE A 41 0.53 -6.99 16.25
N ASP A 42 0.51 -5.67 16.06
CA ASP A 42 -0.67 -4.83 16.40
C ASP A 42 -1.92 -5.33 15.67
N ARG A 43 -1.77 -5.73 14.41
CA ARG A 43 -2.90 -6.20 13.57
C ARG A 43 -3.16 -7.69 13.69
N MET A 44 -2.37 -8.42 14.47
CA MET A 44 -2.44 -9.88 14.54
C MET A 44 -3.82 -10.37 14.98
N SER A 45 -4.49 -9.63 15.88
CA SER A 45 -5.87 -9.93 16.30
C SER A 45 -6.86 -9.85 15.14
N THR A 46 -6.80 -8.78 14.34
CA THR A 46 -7.65 -8.62 13.15
C THR A 46 -7.35 -9.70 12.11
N LEU A 47 -6.07 -10.02 11.89
CA LEU A 47 -5.66 -11.05 10.93
C LEU A 47 -6.12 -12.44 11.37
N ILE A 48 -5.97 -12.78 12.65
CA ILE A 48 -6.45 -14.04 13.23
C ILE A 48 -7.97 -14.11 13.13
N SER A 49 -8.68 -13.02 13.41
CA SER A 49 -10.14 -12.96 13.31
C SER A 49 -10.61 -13.23 11.88
N ILE A 50 -9.96 -12.61 10.90
CA ILE A 50 -10.28 -12.82 9.48
C ILE A 50 -9.96 -14.28 9.06
N GLN A 51 -8.84 -14.84 9.50
CA GLN A 51 -8.48 -16.24 9.24
C GLN A 51 -9.42 -17.23 9.93
N ALA A 52 -9.86 -16.95 11.16
CA ALA A 52 -10.82 -17.78 11.88
C ALA A 52 -12.15 -17.85 11.12
N ILE A 53 -12.63 -16.73 10.59
CA ILE A 53 -13.83 -16.69 9.73
C ILE A 53 -13.63 -17.61 8.51
N GLN A 54 -12.47 -17.53 7.84
CA GLN A 54 -12.17 -18.38 6.69
C GLN A 54 -12.20 -19.88 7.05
N ILE A 55 -11.55 -20.27 8.16
CA ILE A 55 -11.52 -21.65 8.63
C ILE A 55 -12.94 -22.14 8.97
N LEU A 56 -13.74 -21.31 9.64
CA LEU A 56 -15.14 -21.65 9.95
C LEU A 56 -15.97 -21.83 8.68
N THR A 57 -15.83 -20.97 7.68
CA THR A 57 -16.55 -21.11 6.41
C THR A 57 -16.17 -22.37 5.66
N VAL A 58 -14.87 -22.69 5.57
CA VAL A 58 -14.39 -23.91 4.91
C VAL A 58 -14.81 -25.15 5.69
N GLY A 59 -14.72 -25.12 7.02
CA GLY A 59 -15.17 -26.20 7.90
C GLY A 59 -16.66 -26.47 7.78
N ALA A 60 -17.48 -25.41 7.73
CA ALA A 60 -18.91 -25.53 7.51
C ALA A 60 -19.22 -26.14 6.14
N ALA A 61 -18.59 -25.64 5.07
CA ALA A 61 -18.77 -26.20 3.72
C ALA A 61 -18.37 -27.67 3.65
N ALA A 62 -17.22 -28.05 4.22
CA ALA A 62 -16.76 -29.43 4.28
C ALA A 62 -17.71 -30.34 5.09
N GLY A 63 -18.20 -29.84 6.23
CA GLY A 63 -19.19 -30.55 7.05
C GLY A 63 -20.52 -30.78 6.31
N THR A 64 -21.01 -29.78 5.59
CA THR A 64 -22.21 -29.91 4.74
C THR A 64 -22.00 -30.94 3.63
N LEU A 65 -20.86 -30.90 2.93
CA LEU A 65 -20.52 -31.87 1.88
C LEU A 65 -20.44 -33.30 2.44
N TYR A 66 -19.81 -33.47 3.61
CA TYR A 66 -19.73 -34.77 4.29
C TYR A 66 -21.12 -35.29 4.68
N GLY A 67 -22.00 -34.42 5.19
CA GLY A 67 -23.39 -34.76 5.49
C GLY A 67 -24.16 -35.24 4.25
N ILE A 68 -24.04 -34.52 3.13
CA ILE A 68 -24.63 -34.91 1.84
C ILE A 68 -24.14 -36.30 1.42
N TYR A 69 -22.83 -36.58 1.53
CA TYR A 69 -22.26 -37.87 1.18
C TYR A 69 -22.77 -39.03 2.06
N LYS A 70 -23.13 -38.75 3.31
CA LYS A 70 -23.69 -39.74 4.25
C LYS A 70 -25.19 -40.01 4.07
N THR A 71 -25.87 -39.19 3.28
CA THR A 71 -27.32 -39.28 3.12
C THR A 71 -27.64 -40.00 1.80
N ASP A 72 -28.71 -40.78 1.75
CA ASP A 72 -29.19 -41.47 0.53
C ASP A 72 -29.88 -40.51 -0.45
N ILE A 73 -29.22 -39.40 -0.77
CA ILE A 73 -29.71 -38.42 -1.75
C ILE A 73 -29.29 -38.88 -3.14
N ASN A 74 -30.11 -38.60 -4.16
CA ASN A 74 -29.76 -38.86 -5.55
C ASN A 74 -28.40 -38.22 -5.90
N VAL A 75 -27.49 -39.00 -6.49
CA VAL A 75 -26.12 -38.59 -6.83
C VAL A 75 -26.09 -37.32 -7.70
N ILE A 76 -27.04 -37.17 -8.64
CA ILE A 76 -27.12 -35.98 -9.51
C ILE A 76 -27.44 -34.73 -8.68
N VAL A 77 -28.36 -34.84 -7.74
CA VAL A 77 -28.76 -33.75 -6.84
C VAL A 77 -27.62 -33.42 -5.88
N ALA A 78 -27.02 -34.43 -5.25
CA ALA A 78 -25.88 -34.29 -4.35
C ALA A 78 -24.68 -33.60 -5.02
N THR A 79 -24.36 -34.00 -6.25
CA THR A 79 -23.27 -33.40 -7.05
C THR A 79 -23.57 -31.95 -7.38
N SER A 80 -24.81 -31.63 -7.79
CA SER A 80 -25.22 -30.27 -8.12
C SER A 80 -25.11 -29.33 -6.93
N ILE A 81 -25.58 -29.74 -5.75
CA ILE A 81 -25.46 -28.98 -4.51
C ILE A 81 -23.98 -28.79 -4.14
N SER A 82 -23.17 -29.84 -4.28
CA SER A 82 -21.75 -29.80 -3.94
C SER A 82 -20.97 -28.79 -4.79
N VAL A 83 -21.27 -28.72 -6.10
CA VAL A 83 -20.67 -27.73 -7.01
C VAL A 83 -21.05 -26.30 -6.60
N ILE A 84 -22.31 -26.06 -6.24
CA ILE A 84 -22.77 -24.73 -5.79
C ILE A 84 -22.06 -24.31 -4.51
N ILE A 85 -21.97 -25.21 -3.51
CA ILE A 85 -21.25 -24.96 -2.26
C ILE A 85 -19.77 -24.66 -2.53
N ALA A 86 -19.13 -25.41 -3.43
CA ALA A 86 -17.73 -25.19 -3.79
C ALA A 86 -17.52 -23.80 -4.44
N ILE A 87 -18.40 -23.38 -5.35
CA ILE A 87 -18.32 -22.05 -5.98
C ILE A 87 -18.46 -20.94 -4.92
N ILE A 88 -19.43 -21.05 -4.03
CA ILE A 88 -19.64 -20.08 -2.94
C ILE A 88 -18.41 -20.01 -2.04
N ALA A 89 -17.84 -21.17 -1.67
CA ALA A 89 -16.64 -21.23 -0.85
C ALA A 89 -15.44 -20.56 -1.55
N ILE A 90 -15.23 -20.79 -2.85
CA ILE A 90 -14.14 -20.17 -3.62
C ILE A 90 -14.28 -18.65 -3.65
N ILE A 91 -15.50 -18.12 -3.88
CA ILE A 91 -15.77 -16.69 -3.85
C ILE A 91 -15.44 -16.12 -2.47
N PHE A 92 -15.88 -16.79 -1.41
CA PHE A 92 -15.68 -16.34 -0.04
C PHE A 92 -14.19 -16.34 0.36
N ILE A 93 -13.45 -17.42 0.06
CA ILE A 93 -12.01 -17.53 0.27
C ILE A 93 -11.27 -16.38 -0.44
N THR A 94 -11.67 -16.09 -1.68
CA THR A 94 -11.07 -15.01 -2.46
C THR A 94 -11.32 -13.65 -1.80
N TRP A 95 -12.54 -13.43 -1.33
CA TRP A 95 -12.90 -12.21 -0.62
C TRP A 95 -12.07 -12.03 0.66
N THR A 96 -11.90 -13.10 1.44
CA THR A 96 -11.09 -13.09 2.66
C THR A 96 -9.62 -12.76 2.37
N LYS A 97 -9.04 -13.32 1.30
CA LYS A 97 -7.66 -12.98 0.90
C LYS A 97 -7.48 -11.50 0.61
N ILE A 98 -8.43 -10.87 -0.08
CA ILE A 98 -8.39 -9.43 -0.37
C ILE A 98 -8.52 -8.62 0.93
N ALA A 99 -9.43 -9.01 1.82
CA ALA A 99 -9.63 -8.34 3.10
C ALA A 99 -8.37 -8.39 4.00
N ILE A 100 -7.64 -9.51 4.00
CA ILE A 100 -6.36 -9.63 4.71
C ILE A 100 -5.33 -8.64 4.15
N VAL A 101 -5.20 -8.57 2.83
CA VAL A 101 -4.22 -7.69 2.20
C VAL A 101 -4.56 -6.21 2.45
N GLU A 102 -5.84 -5.83 2.37
CA GLU A 102 -6.32 -4.49 2.73
C GLU A 102 -6.05 -4.15 4.20
N ALA A 103 -6.35 -5.09 5.11
CA ALA A 103 -6.12 -4.91 6.55
C ALA A 103 -4.64 -4.70 6.88
N VAL A 104 -3.71 -5.30 6.13
CA VAL A 104 -2.27 -5.08 6.29
C VAL A 104 -1.81 -3.78 5.62
N ALA A 105 -2.34 -3.50 4.42
CA ALA A 105 -1.92 -2.38 3.59
C ALA A 105 -2.33 -1.02 4.16
N SER A 106 -3.48 -0.95 4.84
CA SER A 106 -4.01 0.32 5.30
C SER A 106 -3.14 0.97 6.39
N GLU A 107 -3.09 2.30 6.37
CA GLU A 107 -2.37 3.08 7.38
C GLU A 107 -3.10 3.07 8.72
N ASN A 108 -4.43 3.12 8.69
CA ASN A 108 -5.27 3.11 9.90
C ASN A 108 -5.61 1.67 10.32
N GLU A 109 -5.88 1.48 11.62
CA GLU A 109 -6.50 0.25 12.11
C GLU A 109 -7.90 0.13 11.52
N ILE A 110 -8.08 -0.86 10.64
CA ILE A 110 -9.38 -1.12 10.04
C ILE A 110 -10.00 -2.32 10.76
N GLY A 111 -11.28 -2.21 11.10
CA GLY A 111 -12.05 -3.33 11.63
C GLY A 111 -12.28 -4.42 10.58
N VAL A 112 -12.67 -5.61 11.05
CA VAL A 112 -12.97 -6.78 10.19
C VAL A 112 -14.02 -6.43 9.13
N GLY A 113 -15.15 -5.83 9.53
CA GLY A 113 -16.25 -5.51 8.62
C GLY A 113 -15.88 -4.52 7.52
N GLU A 114 -15.11 -3.49 7.86
CA GLU A 114 -14.67 -2.46 6.91
C GLU A 114 -13.62 -3.03 5.93
N SER A 115 -12.78 -3.95 6.39
CA SER A 115 -11.84 -4.70 5.53
C SER A 115 -12.57 -5.52 4.45
N PHE A 116 -13.68 -6.17 4.81
CA PHE A 116 -14.54 -6.87 3.83
C PHE A 116 -15.25 -5.89 2.88
N GLY A 117 -15.71 -4.75 3.39
CA GLY A 117 -16.37 -3.70 2.60
C GLY A 117 -15.46 -3.09 1.53
N LEU A 118 -14.18 -2.85 1.84
CA LEU A 118 -13.21 -2.35 0.87
C LEU A 118 -12.87 -3.39 -0.22
N GLY A 119 -12.83 -4.67 0.16
CA GLY A 119 -12.51 -5.76 -0.76
C GLY A 119 -13.54 -6.00 -1.86
N GLN A 120 -14.82 -5.64 -1.65
CA GLN A 120 -15.91 -5.97 -2.59
C GLN A 120 -15.70 -5.34 -3.99
N HIS A 121 -15.19 -4.12 -4.05
CA HIS A 121 -15.01 -3.39 -5.32
C HIS A 121 -13.79 -3.89 -6.12
N LYS A 122 -12.86 -4.58 -5.44
CA LYS A 122 -11.62 -5.09 -6.03
C LYS A 122 -11.74 -6.56 -6.48
N ILE A 123 -12.84 -7.25 -6.13
CA ILE A 123 -13.04 -8.68 -6.41
C ILE A 123 -12.91 -9.00 -7.90
N LEU A 124 -13.61 -8.27 -8.78
CA LEU A 124 -13.59 -8.55 -10.23
C LEU A 124 -12.19 -8.37 -10.83
N SER A 125 -11.47 -7.34 -10.35
CA SER A 125 -10.11 -7.08 -10.83
C SER A 125 -9.13 -8.15 -10.36
N PHE A 126 -9.30 -8.63 -9.13
CA PHE A 126 -8.50 -9.71 -8.59
C PHE A 126 -8.74 -11.01 -9.35
N TRP A 127 -10.00 -11.36 -9.62
CA TRP A 127 -10.36 -12.55 -10.40
C TRP A 127 -9.76 -12.52 -11.81
N TRP A 128 -9.82 -11.35 -12.48
CA TRP A 128 -9.19 -11.20 -13.80
C TRP A 128 -7.69 -11.51 -13.75
N VAL A 129 -6.97 -10.95 -12.78
CA VAL A 129 -5.53 -11.19 -12.63
C VAL A 129 -5.22 -12.63 -12.22
N GLN A 130 -6.04 -13.25 -11.38
CA GLN A 130 -5.88 -14.66 -11.03
C GLN A 130 -6.06 -15.59 -12.23
N ILE A 131 -7.03 -15.30 -13.09
CA ILE A 131 -7.24 -16.07 -14.33
C ILE A 131 -6.01 -15.93 -15.23
N LEU A 132 -5.55 -14.70 -15.50
CA LEU A 132 -4.36 -14.48 -16.31
C LEU A 132 -3.12 -15.18 -15.71
N SER A 133 -2.89 -14.99 -14.41
CA SER A 133 -1.78 -15.60 -13.69
C SER A 133 -1.80 -17.12 -13.82
N THR A 134 -2.97 -17.74 -13.65
CA THR A 134 -3.14 -19.20 -13.78
C THR A 134 -2.80 -19.66 -15.19
N PHE A 135 -3.24 -18.97 -16.24
CA PHE A 135 -2.90 -19.31 -17.62
C PHE A 135 -1.40 -19.16 -17.91
N PHE A 136 -0.77 -18.08 -17.42
CA PHE A 136 0.66 -17.87 -17.60
C PHE A 136 1.49 -18.93 -16.86
N VAL A 137 1.15 -19.23 -15.61
CA VAL A 137 1.86 -20.24 -14.80
C VAL A 137 1.64 -21.63 -15.38
N ALA A 138 0.41 -21.98 -15.76
CA ALA A 138 0.12 -23.27 -16.39
C ALA A 138 0.85 -23.43 -17.73
N GLY A 139 0.82 -22.39 -18.58
CA GLY A 139 1.55 -22.37 -19.84
C GLY A 139 3.06 -22.47 -19.64
N ALA A 140 3.61 -21.78 -18.64
CA ALA A 140 5.03 -21.83 -18.31
C ALA A 140 5.45 -23.22 -17.81
N ILE A 141 4.67 -23.85 -16.92
CA ILE A 141 4.93 -25.21 -16.43
C ILE A 141 4.85 -26.24 -17.56
N LEU A 142 3.87 -26.09 -18.47
CA LEU A 142 3.71 -26.97 -19.64
C LEU A 142 4.93 -26.90 -20.57
N LEU A 143 5.53 -25.71 -20.72
CA LEU A 143 6.76 -25.51 -21.49
C LEU A 143 8.00 -26.02 -20.74
N PHE A 144 8.21 -25.58 -19.48
CA PHE A 144 9.32 -25.99 -18.62
C PHE A 144 9.04 -25.70 -17.13
N ILE A 145 9.40 -26.61 -16.23
CA ILE A 145 9.17 -26.48 -14.77
C ILE A 145 9.86 -25.24 -14.16
N ILE A 146 11.12 -24.99 -14.54
CA ILE A 146 11.94 -23.90 -13.97
C ILE A 146 11.35 -22.51 -14.25
N PRO A 147 11.04 -22.11 -15.50
CA PRO A 147 10.39 -20.81 -15.74
C PRO A 147 9.00 -20.73 -15.12
N GLY A 148 8.27 -21.85 -15.01
CA GLY A 148 7.01 -21.90 -14.27
C GLY A 148 7.14 -21.42 -12.82
N ILE A 149 8.19 -21.88 -12.11
CA ILE A 149 8.46 -21.46 -10.73
C ILE A 149 8.83 -19.98 -10.64
N ILE A 150 9.66 -19.48 -11.55
CA ILE A 150 10.10 -18.07 -11.56
C ILE A 150 8.90 -17.14 -11.80
N PHE A 151 8.09 -17.44 -12.81
CA PHE A 151 6.87 -16.67 -13.08
C PHE A 151 5.88 -16.77 -11.93
N GLY A 152 5.73 -17.94 -11.31
CA GLY A 152 4.89 -18.11 -10.13
C GLY A 152 5.26 -17.17 -8.99
N MET A 153 6.56 -17.04 -8.67
CA MET A 153 7.03 -16.09 -7.66
C MET A 153 6.75 -14.63 -8.06
N TRP A 154 6.98 -14.24 -9.31
CA TRP A 154 6.70 -12.89 -9.78
C TRP A 154 5.21 -12.54 -9.70
N PHE A 155 4.34 -13.43 -10.15
CA PHE A 155 2.89 -13.22 -10.11
C PHE A 155 2.34 -13.21 -8.68
N ALA A 156 2.94 -13.96 -7.75
CA ALA A 156 2.58 -13.90 -6.34
C ALA A 156 2.77 -12.50 -5.75
N PHE A 157 3.89 -11.84 -6.04
CA PHE A 157 4.13 -10.47 -5.61
C PHE A 157 3.27 -9.45 -6.36
N ALA A 158 3.05 -9.63 -7.65
CA ALA A 158 2.22 -8.75 -8.46
C ALA A 158 0.78 -8.64 -7.94
N ALA A 159 0.21 -9.75 -7.48
CA ALA A 159 -1.14 -9.77 -6.90
C ALA A 159 -1.23 -8.90 -5.62
N THR A 160 -0.22 -8.96 -4.74
CA THR A 160 -0.17 -8.15 -3.52
C THR A 160 -0.02 -6.66 -3.83
N VAL A 161 0.90 -6.31 -4.73
CA VAL A 161 1.12 -4.91 -5.16
C VAL A 161 -0.15 -4.33 -5.78
N MET A 162 -0.85 -5.10 -6.60
CA MET A 162 -2.10 -4.64 -7.24
C MET A 162 -3.18 -4.27 -6.22
N ILE A 163 -3.32 -5.05 -5.15
CA ILE A 163 -4.31 -4.78 -4.10
C ILE A 163 -3.93 -3.50 -3.34
N VAL A 164 -2.67 -3.40 -2.92
CA VAL A 164 -2.12 -2.27 -2.16
C VAL A 164 -2.20 -0.97 -2.96
N GLU A 165 -1.78 -0.98 -4.21
CA GLU A 165 -1.78 0.21 -5.05
C GLU A 165 -3.17 0.54 -5.63
N GLY A 166 -4.11 -0.41 -5.57
CA GLY A 166 -5.45 -0.27 -6.17
C GLY A 166 -5.43 -0.07 -7.69
N LYS A 167 -4.27 -0.20 -8.34
CA LYS A 167 -4.06 0.08 -9.76
C LYS A 167 -4.37 -1.16 -10.58
N LYS A 168 -5.46 -1.10 -11.36
CA LYS A 168 -5.81 -2.15 -12.32
C LYS A 168 -4.77 -2.22 -13.44
N GLY A 169 -4.45 -3.44 -13.88
CA GLY A 169 -3.51 -3.72 -14.95
C GLY A 169 -3.70 -2.79 -16.16
N VAL A 170 -2.59 -2.28 -16.68
CA VAL A 170 -2.47 -1.30 -17.79
C VAL A 170 -3.07 0.10 -17.53
N GLY A 171 -4.03 0.26 -16.61
CA GLY A 171 -4.62 1.56 -16.26
C GLY A 171 -3.70 2.50 -15.48
N GLY A 172 -2.63 1.98 -14.87
CA GLY A 172 -1.61 2.77 -14.16
C GLY A 172 -0.74 3.67 -15.06
N LEU A 173 -0.75 3.45 -16.38
CA LEU A 173 -0.01 4.26 -17.36
C LEU A 173 -0.71 5.58 -17.72
N ASN A 174 -2.02 5.70 -17.45
CA ASN A 174 -2.80 6.91 -17.74
C ASN A 174 -3.05 7.77 -16.49
N ASP A 175 -2.23 7.63 -15.45
CA ASP A 175 -2.34 8.39 -14.20
C ASP A 175 -2.03 9.87 -14.43
N LYS A 176 -3.00 10.61 -14.99
CA LYS A 176 -3.00 12.06 -15.15
C LYS A 176 -2.88 12.78 -13.79
N GLN A 177 -3.25 12.12 -12.69
CA GLN A 177 -3.09 12.68 -11.35
C GLN A 177 -1.65 12.58 -10.88
N GLY A 178 -0.98 11.44 -11.05
CA GLY A 178 0.46 11.31 -10.80
C GLY A 178 1.32 12.28 -11.61
N ILE A 179 0.95 12.55 -12.87
CA ILE A 179 1.61 13.54 -13.72
C ILE A 179 1.32 14.98 -13.25
N ARG A 180 0.09 15.29 -12.82
CA ARG A 180 -0.25 16.63 -12.28
C ARG A 180 0.46 16.93 -10.96
N THR A 181 0.58 15.96 -10.06
CA THR A 181 1.30 16.17 -8.79
C THR A 181 2.79 16.32 -9.04
N ARG A 182 3.36 15.54 -9.98
CA ARG A 182 4.76 15.71 -10.41
C ARG A 182 5.00 17.03 -11.15
N SER A 183 4.07 17.50 -11.98
CA SER A 183 4.21 18.78 -12.70
C SER A 183 4.06 19.98 -11.76
N LEU A 184 3.18 19.91 -10.75
CA LEU A 184 3.06 20.93 -9.70
C LEU A 184 4.31 20.96 -8.81
N ALA A 185 4.84 19.79 -8.42
CA ALA A 185 6.07 19.71 -7.65
C ALA A 185 7.28 20.26 -8.44
N TRP A 186 7.36 19.98 -9.75
CA TRP A 186 8.38 20.57 -10.63
C TRP A 186 8.24 22.08 -10.77
N ASN A 187 7.02 22.61 -10.94
CA ASN A 187 6.77 24.05 -11.05
C ASN A 187 7.04 24.82 -9.74
N LEU A 188 6.76 24.20 -8.59
CA LEU A 188 7.11 24.81 -7.31
C LEU A 188 8.63 24.82 -7.15
N ARG A 189 9.32 23.71 -7.46
CA ARG A 189 10.79 23.60 -7.34
C ARG A 189 11.53 24.61 -8.23
N SER A 190 11.10 24.81 -9.48
CA SER A 190 11.74 25.78 -10.39
C SER A 190 11.57 27.22 -9.90
N ASN A 191 10.39 27.58 -9.39
CA ASN A 191 10.13 28.92 -8.83
C ASN A 191 10.97 29.22 -7.58
N TYR A 192 11.28 28.24 -6.74
CA TYR A 192 12.19 28.44 -5.61
C TYR A 192 13.64 28.65 -6.05
N SER A 193 14.10 27.96 -7.10
CA SER A 193 15.48 28.09 -7.60
C SER A 193 15.80 29.46 -8.19
N HIS A 194 14.81 30.15 -8.78
CA HIS A 194 15.00 31.51 -9.27
C HIS A 194 14.96 32.57 -8.16
N ARG A 195 14.27 32.31 -7.04
CA ARG A 195 14.22 33.23 -5.89
C ARG A 195 15.50 33.23 -5.07
N SER A 196 16.16 32.08 -4.89
CA SER A 196 17.43 32.01 -4.15
C SER A 196 18.55 32.77 -4.86
N ASN A 197 18.61 32.74 -6.19
CA ASN A 197 19.63 33.46 -6.96
C ASN A 197 19.46 35.00 -6.94
N GLN A 198 18.25 35.52 -6.69
CA GLN A 198 18.04 36.96 -6.55
C GLN A 198 18.44 37.49 -5.17
N LEU A 199 18.34 36.67 -4.12
CA LEU A 199 18.76 37.05 -2.77
C LEU A 199 20.29 37.01 -2.60
N ASP A 200 20.98 36.11 -3.31
CA ASP A 200 22.45 36.12 -3.33
C ASP A 200 23.00 37.32 -4.09
N ASN A 201 22.39 37.72 -5.22
CA ASN A 201 22.90 38.85 -6.00
C ASN A 201 22.73 40.20 -5.28
N GLN A 202 21.70 40.35 -4.44
CA GLN A 202 21.51 41.55 -3.59
C GLN A 202 22.55 41.67 -2.45
N ARG A 203 23.17 40.57 -2.00
CA ARG A 203 24.23 40.61 -0.98
C ARG A 203 25.57 41.11 -1.54
N TYR A 204 25.86 40.88 -2.82
CA TYR A 204 27.13 41.29 -3.42
C TYR A 204 27.21 42.80 -3.69
N TYR A 205 26.09 43.49 -3.96
CA TYR A 205 26.11 44.94 -4.13
C TYR A 205 26.17 45.71 -2.80
N LYS A 206 25.72 45.13 -1.69
CA LYS A 206 25.80 45.76 -0.36
C LYS A 206 27.21 45.71 0.26
N PHE A 207 28.06 44.76 -0.12
CA PHE A 207 29.42 44.65 0.39
C PHE A 207 30.46 45.49 -0.37
N SER A 208 30.23 45.80 -1.65
CA SER A 208 31.17 46.63 -2.45
C SER A 208 31.05 48.14 -2.23
N PHE A 209 30.01 48.62 -1.53
CA PHE A 209 29.83 50.06 -1.26
C PHE A 209 30.47 50.54 0.05
N LEU A 210 31.08 49.64 0.83
CA LEU A 210 31.66 49.93 2.15
C LEU A 210 33.20 50.06 2.14
N TRP A 211 33.83 50.06 0.96
CA TRP A 211 35.29 50.18 0.78
C TRP A 211 35.75 51.45 0.06
N LEU A 212 34.86 52.43 -0.16
CA LEU A 212 35.14 53.64 -0.96
C LEU A 212 34.99 54.98 -0.21
N PHE A 213 34.82 54.96 1.10
CA PHE A 213 34.91 56.12 2.00
C PHE A 213 35.58 55.71 3.30
#